data_AF-A0A3N7IYB4-F1
#
_entry.id   AF-A0A3N7IYB4-F1
#
_cell.length_a   1.000
_cell.length_b   1.000
_cell.length_c   1.000
_cell.angle_alpha   90.00
_cell.angle_beta   90.00
_cell.angle_gamma   90.00
#
_symmetry.space_group_name_H-M   'P 1'
#
loop_
_entity.id
_entity.type
_entity.pdbx_description
1 polymer ?
#
loop_
_entity_poly.entity_id
_entity_poly.type
_entity_poly.pdbx_seq_one_letter_code
_entity_poly.pdbx_strand_id
1 'polypeptide(L)'
;MVVVCVSLAACAIKPTEPAPAPQTETLPDLMHKADTAMAAGDKAKGRELYQAATKIDPTSKAPWVKLAEGYFEDADYGNAVLAAQEVLHRDNTDNVGAGILAVSGLRISTAAITVLRQQNNITAGTRGEAETLTRNLRELLGENVLVPRPDPAPAPRPRPRAAAAAAATTTAATPAAATPSTTSAKAPAAAPATTAAKSSGGNPFDKLK
;
A
#
# COMPACT_ATOMS: atom_id res chain seq x y z
N MET A 1 46.88 41.65 75.22
CA MET A 1 46.92 42.26 73.89
C MET A 1 48.25 41.89 73.24
N VAL A 2 48.28 40.79 72.47
CA VAL A 2 49.31 40.52 71.45
C VAL A 2 48.57 39.81 70.33
N VAL A 3 48.31 40.56 69.25
CA VAL A 3 47.68 40.08 68.01
C VAL A 3 48.80 39.49 67.16
N VAL A 4 48.72 38.18 66.90
CA VAL A 4 49.59 37.49 65.94
C VAL A 4 48.84 37.41 64.61
N CYS A 5 49.21 38.29 63.68
CA CYS A 5 48.77 38.25 62.29
C CYS A 5 49.55 37.16 61.55
N VAL A 6 48.90 36.05 61.24
CA VAL A 6 49.42 35.04 60.30
C VAL A 6 49.07 35.48 58.88
N SER A 7 50.08 35.84 58.11
CA SER A 7 49.98 36.19 56.70
C SER A 7 49.86 34.90 55.87
N LEU A 8 48.66 34.55 55.40
CA LEU A 8 48.50 33.51 54.40
C LEU A 8 48.92 34.05 53.02
N ALA A 9 50.03 33.53 52.51
CA ALA A 9 50.44 33.70 51.13
C ALA A 9 49.45 32.97 50.22
N ALA A 10 48.70 33.71 49.41
CA ALA A 10 47.84 33.16 48.37
C ALA A 10 48.71 32.70 47.19
N CYS A 11 48.95 31.40 47.07
CA CYS A 11 49.37 30.81 45.80
C CYS A 11 48.21 30.95 44.81
N ALA A 12 48.41 31.77 43.77
CA ALA A 12 47.54 31.83 42.61
C ALA A 12 47.63 30.50 41.84
N ILE A 13 46.87 29.51 42.30
CA ILE A 13 46.53 28.32 41.51
C ILE A 13 45.53 28.81 40.46
N LYS A 14 46.00 28.94 39.21
CA LYS A 14 45.10 29.07 38.07
C LYS A 14 44.15 27.87 38.12
N PRO A 15 42.82 28.06 38.10
CA PRO A 15 41.92 26.94 37.85
C PRO A 15 42.33 26.36 36.50
N THR A 16 42.86 25.15 36.51
CA THR A 16 42.89 24.33 35.29
C THR A 16 41.43 24.16 34.92
N GLU A 17 41.02 24.86 33.87
CA GLU A 17 39.73 24.62 33.22
C GLU A 17 39.61 23.11 33.02
N PRO A 18 38.54 22.46 33.50
CA PRO A 18 38.33 21.05 33.25
C PRO A 18 38.42 20.87 31.74
N ALA A 19 39.32 20.00 31.28
CA ALA A 19 39.30 19.57 29.89
C ALA A 19 37.85 19.18 29.57
N PRO A 20 37.28 19.67 28.43
CA PRO A 20 35.90 19.37 28.10
C PRO A 20 35.72 17.86 28.21
N ALA A 21 34.81 17.44 29.11
CA ALA A 21 34.47 16.05 29.24
C ALA A 21 34.17 15.50 27.83
N PRO A 22 34.60 14.28 27.48
CA PRO A 22 34.28 13.70 26.18
C PRO A 22 32.77 13.84 25.99
N GLN A 23 32.37 14.63 25.00
CA GLN A 23 30.97 14.93 24.73
C GLN A 23 30.32 13.60 24.40
N THR A 24 29.66 13.00 25.39
CA THR A 24 28.88 11.80 25.20
C THR A 24 27.64 12.31 24.48
N GLU A 25 27.64 12.20 23.15
CA GLU A 25 26.53 12.67 22.34
C GLU A 25 25.25 12.02 22.84
N THR A 26 24.36 12.86 23.35
CA THR A 26 23.09 12.41 23.91
C THR A 26 22.03 12.35 22.81
N LEU A 27 21.01 11.51 23.00
CA LEU A 27 19.86 11.45 22.10
C LEU A 27 19.28 12.83 21.73
N PRO A 28 18.94 13.73 22.68
CA PRO A 28 18.38 15.04 22.34
C PRO A 28 19.34 15.92 21.53
N ASP A 29 20.65 15.84 21.78
CA ASP A 29 21.65 16.59 21.02
C ASP A 29 21.74 16.10 19.56
N LEU A 30 21.77 14.78 19.35
CA LEU A 30 21.73 14.19 18.01
C LEU A 30 20.46 14.55 17.26
N MET A 31 19.29 14.47 17.91
CA MET A 31 18.01 14.85 17.32
C MET A 31 18.01 16.32 16.90
N HIS A 32 18.48 17.23 17.76
CA HIS A 32 18.56 18.66 17.44
C HIS A 32 19.52 18.95 16.28
N LYS A 33 20.71 18.33 16.28
CA LYS A 33 21.67 18.43 15.17
C LYS A 33 21.07 17.89 13.87
N ALA A 34 20.34 16.78 13.94
CA ALA A 34 19.67 16.18 12.79
C ALA A 34 18.58 17.09 12.22
N ASP A 35 17.67 17.59 13.07
CA ASP A 35 16.62 18.55 12.66
C ASP A 35 17.24 19.81 12.02
N THR A 36 18.34 20.31 12.58
CA THR A 36 19.06 21.47 12.02
C THR A 36 19.64 21.15 10.63
N ALA A 37 20.25 19.99 10.46
CA ALA A 37 20.79 19.57 9.16
C ALA A 37 19.68 19.38 8.11
N MET A 38 18.54 18.78 8.52
CA MET A 38 17.36 18.64 7.66
C MET A 38 16.80 20.00 7.23
N ALA A 39 16.67 20.95 8.17
CA ALA A 39 16.20 22.30 7.89
C ALA A 39 17.16 23.09 6.98
N ALA A 40 18.47 22.81 7.06
CA ALA A 40 19.48 23.36 6.17
C ALA A 40 19.48 22.71 4.77
N GLY A 41 18.65 21.69 4.54
CA GLY A 41 18.58 20.94 3.27
C GLY A 41 19.61 19.81 3.15
N ASP A 42 20.47 19.62 4.16
CA ASP A 42 21.44 18.52 4.20
C ASP A 42 20.78 17.24 4.72
N LYS A 43 19.93 16.66 3.87
CA LYS A 43 19.14 15.45 4.18
C LYS A 43 20.02 14.24 4.49
N ALA A 44 21.17 14.11 3.82
CA ALA A 44 22.07 12.99 4.03
C ALA A 44 22.64 13.01 5.45
N LYS A 45 23.18 14.16 5.88
CA LYS A 45 23.69 14.35 7.24
C LYS A 45 22.60 14.24 8.29
N GLY A 46 21.43 14.83 8.05
CA GLY A 46 20.29 14.73 8.96
C GLY A 46 19.90 13.27 9.22
N ARG A 47 19.81 12.46 8.17
CA ARG A 47 19.53 11.01 8.29
C ARG A 47 20.61 10.25 9.04
N GLU A 48 21.89 10.53 8.77
CA GLU A 48 23.00 9.90 9.49
C GLU A 48 22.91 10.17 11.00
N LEU A 49 22.59 11.42 11.37
CA LEU A 49 22.42 11.81 12.77
C LEU A 49 21.20 11.12 13.42
N TYR A 50 20.07 10.98 12.70
CA TYR A 50 18.95 10.18 13.20
C TYR A 50 19.32 8.70 13.36
N GLN A 51 20.09 8.11 12.44
CA GLN A 51 20.57 6.73 12.59
C GLN A 51 21.59 6.58 13.72
N ALA A 52 22.39 7.60 14.03
CA ALA A 52 23.22 7.61 15.21
C ALA A 52 22.34 7.64 16.48
N ALA A 53 21.28 8.46 16.47
CA ALA A 53 20.32 8.54 17.57
C ALA A 53 19.61 7.19 17.84
N THR A 54 19.26 6.40 16.81
CA THR A 54 18.67 5.06 17.01
C THR A 54 19.63 4.07 17.67
N LYS A 55 20.95 4.25 17.50
CA LYS A 55 21.96 3.41 18.16
C LYS A 55 22.19 3.81 19.62
N ILE A 56 22.08 5.11 19.92
CA ILE A 56 22.21 5.63 21.29
C ILE A 56 21.02 5.24 22.15
N ASP A 57 19.80 5.35 21.61
CA ASP A 57 18.58 4.89 22.27
C ASP A 57 17.77 4.00 21.33
N PRO A 58 18.02 2.67 21.35
CA PRO A 58 17.27 1.73 20.54
C PRO A 58 15.82 1.59 20.93
N THR A 59 15.38 2.07 22.11
CA THR A 59 14.00 1.94 22.56
C THR A 59 13.13 3.12 22.14
N SER A 60 13.75 4.27 21.90
CA SER A 60 13.05 5.46 21.44
C SER A 60 12.51 5.32 20.02
N LYS A 61 11.22 5.61 19.84
CA LYS A 61 10.60 5.67 18.50
C LYS A 61 10.92 6.97 17.75
N ALA A 62 11.31 8.04 18.45
CA ALA A 62 11.38 9.38 17.87
C ALA A 62 12.34 9.49 16.67
N PRO A 63 13.56 8.92 16.69
CA PRO A 63 14.45 8.97 15.54
C PRO A 63 13.94 8.13 14.35
N TRP A 64 13.23 7.03 14.62
CA TRP A 64 12.64 6.18 13.58
C TRP A 64 11.48 6.88 12.87
N VAL A 65 10.65 7.65 13.60
CA VAL A 65 9.58 8.46 13.00
C VAL A 65 10.18 9.47 12.02
N LYS A 66 11.22 10.21 12.46
CA LYS A 66 11.91 11.20 11.61
C LYS A 66 12.55 10.57 10.37
N LEU A 67 13.15 9.39 10.51
CA LEU A 67 13.67 8.64 9.37
C LEU A 67 12.54 8.22 8.41
N ALA A 68 11.46 7.65 8.93
CA ALA A 68 10.32 7.20 8.13
C ALA A 68 9.69 8.35 7.33
N GLU A 69 9.43 9.48 7.99
CA GLU A 69 8.92 10.70 7.35
C GLU A 69 9.87 11.19 6.27
N GLY A 70 11.17 11.33 6.60
CA GLY A 70 12.17 11.81 5.66
C GLY A 70 12.36 10.89 4.44
N TYR A 71 12.27 9.57 4.60
CA TYR A 71 12.30 8.63 3.46
C TYR A 71 11.03 8.71 2.63
N PHE A 72 9.87 8.85 3.28
CA PHE A 72 8.58 8.97 2.61
C PHE A 72 8.51 10.22 1.74
N GLU A 73 8.95 11.37 2.26
CA GLU A 73 9.00 12.65 1.54
C GLU A 73 9.90 12.60 0.29
N ASP A 74 10.99 11.84 0.36
CA ASP A 74 11.92 11.65 -0.76
C ASP A 74 11.49 10.56 -1.75
N ALA A 75 10.28 10.02 -1.58
CA ALA A 75 9.75 8.89 -2.35
C ALA A 75 10.61 7.61 -2.26
N ASP A 76 11.46 7.50 -1.24
CA ASP A 76 12.23 6.29 -0.91
C ASP A 76 11.36 5.35 -0.07
N TYR A 77 10.31 4.84 -0.71
CA TYR A 77 9.28 4.04 -0.02
C TYR A 77 9.82 2.75 0.59
N GLY A 78 10.91 2.19 0.06
CA GLY A 78 11.52 0.97 0.60
C GLY A 78 12.10 1.21 2.00
N ASN A 79 12.94 2.23 2.14
CA ASN A 79 13.49 2.60 3.44
C ASN A 79 12.41 3.19 4.37
N ALA A 80 11.41 3.88 3.81
CA ALA A 80 10.27 4.37 4.59
C ALA A 80 9.49 3.21 5.26
N VAL A 81 9.27 2.10 4.55
CA VAL A 81 8.63 0.89 5.11
C VAL A 81 9.46 0.31 6.25
N LEU A 82 10.78 0.16 6.07
CA LEU A 82 11.65 -0.39 7.12
C LEU A 82 11.65 0.49 8.37
N ALA A 83 11.80 1.81 8.21
CA ALA A 83 11.78 2.73 9.34
C ALA A 83 10.40 2.77 10.03
N ALA A 84 9.30 2.74 9.27
CA ALA A 84 7.95 2.71 9.82
C ALA A 84 7.66 1.40 10.59
N GLN A 85 8.19 0.26 10.14
CA GLN A 85 8.11 -0.99 10.89
C GLN A 85 8.84 -0.88 12.23
N GLU A 86 9.99 -0.20 12.28
CA GLU A 86 10.71 0.03 13.53
C GLU A 86 9.97 0.99 14.47
N VAL A 87 9.23 1.97 13.95
CA VAL A 87 8.29 2.77 14.75
C VAL A 87 7.25 1.86 15.40
N LEU A 88 6.58 1.01 14.60
CA LEU A 88 5.51 0.14 15.07
C LEU A 88 5.99 -0.99 16.00
N HIS A 89 7.26 -1.39 15.88
CA HIS A 89 7.88 -2.33 16.81
C HIS A 89 8.02 -1.73 18.22
N ARG A 90 8.21 -0.41 18.32
CA ARG A 90 8.31 0.33 19.58
C ARG A 90 6.96 0.82 20.10
N ASP A 91 6.08 1.23 19.19
CA ASP A 91 4.71 1.67 19.49
C ASP A 91 3.75 1.22 18.38
N ASN A 92 3.01 0.16 18.66
CA ASN A 92 2.05 -0.42 17.72
C ASN A 92 0.79 0.42 17.50
N THR A 93 0.59 1.50 18.26
CA THR A 93 -0.52 2.45 18.11
C THR A 93 -0.13 3.74 17.39
N ASP A 94 1.11 3.83 16.92
CA ASP A 94 1.60 5.02 16.22
C ASP A 94 0.95 5.17 14.82
N ASN A 95 0.07 6.15 14.70
CA ASN A 95 -0.66 6.41 13.46
C ASN A 95 0.24 6.93 12.32
N VAL A 96 1.36 7.60 12.64
CA VAL A 96 2.28 8.13 11.62
C VAL A 96 3.03 6.96 10.99
N GLY A 97 3.61 6.07 11.80
CA GLY A 97 4.25 4.84 11.34
C GLY A 97 3.28 3.96 10.54
N ALA A 98 2.06 3.73 11.05
CA ALA A 98 1.04 2.96 10.35
C ALA A 98 0.67 3.56 8.99
N GLY A 99 0.47 4.89 8.93
CA GLY A 99 0.13 5.61 7.70
C GLY A 99 1.25 5.55 6.66
N ILE A 100 2.49 5.81 7.06
CA ILE A 100 3.66 5.74 6.17
C ILE A 100 3.81 4.32 5.62
N LEU A 101 3.70 3.29 6.48
CA LEU A 101 3.79 1.89 6.06
C LEU A 101 2.71 1.55 5.02
N ALA A 102 1.46 1.92 5.30
CA ALA A 102 0.33 1.61 4.42
C ALA A 102 0.47 2.28 3.04
N VAL A 103 0.78 3.58 3.01
CA VAL A 103 0.88 4.34 1.75
C VAL A 103 2.13 3.95 0.97
N SER A 104 3.27 3.76 1.64
CA SER A 104 4.52 3.33 0.99
C SER A 104 4.39 1.95 0.36
N GLY A 105 3.81 0.99 1.09
CA GLY A 105 3.54 -0.35 0.57
C GLY A 105 2.66 -0.32 -0.68
N LEU A 106 1.57 0.46 -0.64
CA LEU A 106 0.68 0.60 -1.79
C LEU A 106 1.37 1.22 -3.02
N ARG A 107 2.22 2.23 -2.81
CA ARG A 107 2.99 2.87 -3.90
C ARG A 107 3.99 1.91 -4.52
N ILE A 108 4.69 1.12 -3.70
CA ILE A 108 5.61 0.07 -4.17
C ILE A 108 4.86 -0.98 -5.00
N SER A 109 3.73 -1.50 -4.49
CA SER A 109 2.91 -2.48 -5.22
C SER A 109 2.43 -1.93 -6.57
N THR A 110 1.99 -0.67 -6.59
CA THR A 110 1.54 0.00 -7.82
C THR A 110 2.68 0.15 -8.84
N ALA A 111 3.88 0.51 -8.38
CA ALA A 111 5.06 0.58 -9.24
C ALA A 111 5.42 -0.80 -9.82
N ALA A 112 5.40 -1.85 -9.00
CA ALA A 112 5.69 -3.22 -9.43
C ALA A 112 4.68 -3.72 -10.49
N ILE A 113 3.38 -3.51 -10.27
CA ILE A 113 2.33 -3.86 -11.25
C ILE A 113 2.52 -3.08 -12.55
N THR A 114 2.97 -1.82 -12.48
CA THR A 114 3.26 -1.01 -13.67
C THR A 114 4.40 -1.60 -14.49
N VAL A 115 5.47 -2.04 -13.84
CA VAL A 115 6.58 -2.73 -14.51
C VAL A 115 6.11 -4.05 -15.15
N LEU A 116 5.36 -4.88 -14.42
CA LEU A 116 4.83 -6.14 -14.96
C LEU A 116 3.93 -5.93 -16.18
N ARG A 117 3.10 -4.88 -16.16
CA ARG A 117 2.27 -4.49 -17.30
C ARG A 117 3.10 -4.06 -18.49
N GLN A 118 4.14 -3.24 -18.30
CA GLN A 118 5.03 -2.80 -19.38
C GLN A 118 5.77 -3.99 -20.02
N GLN A 119 6.07 -5.02 -19.23
CA GLN A 119 6.71 -6.24 -19.69
C GLN A 119 5.72 -7.27 -20.26
N ASN A 120 4.42 -6.93 -20.35
CA ASN A 120 3.33 -7.86 -20.73
C ASN A 120 3.33 -9.17 -19.90
N ASN A 121 3.81 -9.12 -18.66
CA ASN A 121 4.01 -10.27 -17.79
C ASN A 121 3.01 -10.31 -16.62
N ILE A 122 1.79 -9.80 -16.84
CA ILE A 122 0.70 -9.95 -15.88
C ILE A 122 -0.01 -11.27 -16.15
N THR A 123 0.25 -12.25 -15.30
CA THR A 123 -0.49 -13.52 -15.32
C THR A 123 -1.94 -13.31 -14.87
N ALA A 124 -2.84 -14.21 -15.27
CA ALA A 124 -4.25 -14.16 -14.84
C ALA A 124 -4.39 -14.24 -13.30
N GLY A 125 -3.50 -14.98 -12.63
CA GLY A 125 -3.45 -15.05 -11.16
C GLY A 125 -3.08 -13.70 -10.53
N THR A 126 -1.99 -13.07 -10.99
CA THR A 126 -1.54 -11.76 -10.49
C THR A 126 -2.61 -10.68 -10.67
N ARG A 127 -3.36 -10.72 -11.78
CA ARG A 127 -4.49 -9.79 -12.00
C ARG A 127 -5.61 -10.03 -10.98
N GLY A 128 -6.04 -11.26 -10.79
CA GLY A 128 -7.12 -11.60 -9.85
C GLY A 128 -6.78 -11.29 -8.39
N GLU A 129 -5.53 -11.50 -7.99
CA GLU A 129 -5.04 -11.13 -6.65
C GLU A 129 -5.07 -9.61 -6.44
N ALA A 130 -4.58 -8.82 -7.41
CA ALA A 130 -4.62 -7.37 -7.34
C ALA A 130 -6.05 -6.82 -7.26
N GLU A 131 -6.98 -7.40 -8.01
CA GLU A 131 -8.41 -7.06 -7.95
C GLU A 131 -9.02 -7.39 -6.59
N THR A 132 -8.68 -8.54 -5.99
CA THR A 132 -9.15 -8.95 -4.67
C THR A 132 -8.63 -8.00 -3.59
N LEU A 133 -7.33 -7.69 -3.60
CA LEU A 133 -6.72 -6.73 -2.68
C LEU A 133 -7.37 -5.35 -2.77
N THR A 134 -7.63 -4.87 -3.99
CA THR A 134 -8.26 -3.56 -4.20
C THR A 134 -9.70 -3.54 -3.68
N ARG A 135 -10.44 -4.65 -3.82
CA ARG A 135 -11.80 -4.78 -3.28
C ARG A 135 -11.80 -4.74 -1.76
N ASN A 136 -10.91 -5.49 -1.12
CA ASN A 136 -10.75 -5.49 0.34
C ASN A 136 -10.34 -4.10 0.85
N LEU A 137 -9.40 -3.42 0.17
CA LEU A 137 -8.98 -2.06 0.52
C LEU A 137 -10.16 -1.09 0.48
N ARG A 138 -11.00 -1.15 -0.56
CA ARG A 138 -12.22 -0.33 -0.66
C ARG A 138 -13.20 -0.61 0.49
N GLU A 139 -13.37 -1.86 0.86
CA GLU A 139 -14.24 -2.25 1.99
C GLU A 139 -13.69 -1.72 3.31
N LEU A 140 -12.38 -1.83 3.55
CA LEU A 140 -11.72 -1.25 4.74
C LEU A 140 -11.87 0.28 4.82
N LEU A 141 -11.92 0.96 3.68
CA LEU A 141 -12.15 2.40 3.59
C LEU A 141 -13.63 2.79 3.73
N GLY A 142 -14.55 1.83 3.81
CA GLY A 142 -15.99 2.08 3.87
C GLY A 142 -16.61 2.56 2.55
N GLU A 143 -15.87 2.54 1.44
CA GLU A 143 -16.31 3.02 0.12
C GLU A 143 -17.06 1.93 -0.67
N ASN A 144 -18.06 1.29 -0.06
CA ASN A 144 -18.73 0.11 -0.63
C ASN A 144 -19.61 0.40 -1.88
N VAL A 145 -19.61 1.63 -2.42
CA VAL A 145 -20.46 2.03 -3.55
C VAL A 145 -19.60 2.47 -4.73
N LEU A 146 -19.43 1.53 -5.66
CA LEU A 146 -19.21 1.81 -7.08
C LEU A 146 -20.21 2.88 -7.51
N VAL A 147 -19.74 3.92 -8.19
CA VAL A 147 -20.49 4.77 -9.15
C VAL A 147 -21.92 4.23 -9.37
N PRO A 148 -23.00 4.97 -9.01
CA PRO A 148 -24.36 4.52 -9.25
C PRO A 148 -24.46 3.95 -10.67
N ARG A 149 -24.69 2.64 -10.80
CA ARG A 149 -25.02 2.06 -12.10
C ARG A 149 -26.28 2.79 -12.52
N PRO A 150 -26.30 3.50 -13.66
CA PRO A 150 -27.52 4.16 -14.11
C PRO A 150 -28.63 3.12 -14.10
N ASP A 151 -29.71 3.38 -13.36
CA ASP A 151 -30.87 2.51 -13.37
C ASP A 151 -31.26 2.28 -14.84
N PRO A 152 -31.50 1.01 -15.25
CA PRO A 152 -31.93 0.75 -16.61
C PRO A 152 -33.17 1.60 -16.90
N ALA A 153 -33.07 2.45 -17.91
CA ALA A 153 -34.12 3.37 -18.30
C ALA A 153 -35.45 2.62 -18.41
N PRO A 154 -36.58 3.17 -17.91
CA PRO A 154 -37.86 2.50 -17.96
C PRO A 154 -38.17 2.08 -19.40
N ALA A 155 -38.45 0.78 -19.60
CA ALA A 155 -38.82 0.26 -20.90
C ALA A 155 -40.03 1.06 -21.43
N PRO A 156 -40.02 1.47 -22.72
CA PRO A 156 -41.08 2.29 -23.27
C PRO A 156 -42.42 1.56 -23.16
N ARG A 157 -43.40 2.21 -22.50
CA ARG A 157 -44.77 1.70 -22.45
C ARG A 157 -45.29 1.53 -23.88
N PRO A 158 -45.83 0.35 -24.25
CA PRO A 158 -46.44 0.18 -25.56
C PRO A 158 -47.60 1.18 -25.68
N ARG A 159 -47.54 2.04 -26.71
CA ARG A 159 -48.65 2.91 -27.06
C ARG A 159 -49.84 2.03 -27.46
N PRO A 160 -51.06 2.32 -26.99
CA PRO A 160 -52.23 1.61 -27.46
C PRO A 160 -52.35 1.82 -28.98
N ARG A 161 -52.37 0.71 -29.71
CA ARG A 161 -52.63 0.70 -31.15
C ARG A 161 -54.06 1.19 -31.36
N ALA A 162 -54.22 2.36 -31.98
CA ALA A 162 -55.51 2.79 -32.47
C ALA A 162 -56.05 1.69 -33.40
N ALA A 163 -57.26 1.21 -33.11
CA ALA A 163 -57.95 0.24 -33.95
C ALA A 163 -58.18 0.88 -35.31
N ALA A 164 -57.53 0.34 -36.34
CA ALA A 164 -57.85 0.68 -37.72
C ALA A 164 -59.27 0.19 -38.00
N ALA A 165 -60.15 1.13 -38.36
CA ALA A 165 -61.48 0.83 -38.84
C ALA A 165 -61.40 -0.08 -40.07
N ALA A 166 -62.27 -1.08 -40.09
CA ALA A 166 -62.39 -2.08 -41.13
C ALA A 166 -62.75 -1.46 -42.48
N ALA A 167 -62.06 -1.87 -43.54
CA ALA A 167 -62.59 -1.93 -44.89
C ALA A 167 -62.11 -3.23 -45.52
N ALA A 168 -63.08 -4.07 -45.88
CA ALA A 168 -62.89 -5.38 -46.47
C ALA A 168 -62.70 -5.28 -47.99
N THR A 169 -61.85 -6.16 -48.56
CA THR A 169 -62.09 -6.81 -49.86
C THR A 169 -61.20 -8.06 -50.01
N THR A 170 -61.88 -9.20 -50.18
CA THR A 170 -61.57 -10.47 -50.89
C THR A 170 -60.26 -10.53 -51.71
N THR A 171 -59.50 -11.64 -51.79
CA THR A 171 -59.86 -12.95 -52.39
C THR A 171 -58.76 -14.00 -52.12
N ALA A 172 -59.13 -15.29 -52.21
CA ALA A 172 -58.40 -16.51 -51.86
C ALA A 172 -57.23 -16.93 -52.79
N ALA A 173 -56.30 -17.74 -52.25
CA ALA A 173 -55.82 -19.03 -52.82
C ALA A 173 -54.67 -19.65 -51.97
N THR A 174 -54.84 -20.91 -51.55
CA THR A 174 -53.83 -21.89 -51.06
C THR A 174 -53.16 -22.56 -52.30
N PRO A 175 -52.11 -23.44 -52.28
CA PRO A 175 -51.57 -24.23 -51.16
C PRO A 175 -50.04 -24.58 -51.17
N ALA A 176 -49.65 -25.35 -50.13
CA ALA A 176 -48.80 -26.56 -50.16
C ALA A 176 -47.29 -26.52 -49.81
N ALA A 177 -46.96 -27.46 -48.89
CA ALA A 177 -45.73 -28.29 -48.77
C ALA A 177 -44.42 -27.58 -48.33
N ALA A 178 -43.52 -28.16 -47.52
CA ALA A 178 -43.26 -29.55 -47.19
C ALA A 178 -42.51 -29.68 -45.84
N THR A 179 -42.78 -30.75 -45.10
CA THR A 179 -41.82 -31.42 -44.21
C THR A 179 -40.79 -32.20 -45.05
N PRO A 180 -39.60 -32.53 -44.49
CA PRO A 180 -39.43 -33.94 -44.14
C PRO A 180 -38.67 -34.19 -42.83
N SER A 181 -38.90 -35.42 -42.39
CA SER A 181 -38.58 -36.09 -41.15
C SER A 181 -37.16 -36.68 -41.13
N THR A 182 -36.62 -36.81 -39.90
CA THR A 182 -35.89 -37.98 -39.32
C THR A 182 -34.86 -38.76 -40.15
N THR A 183 -33.67 -39.01 -39.56
CA THR A 183 -33.08 -40.37 -39.44
C THR A 183 -31.97 -40.43 -38.36
N SER A 184 -32.14 -41.40 -37.45
CA SER A 184 -31.20 -42.25 -36.68
C SER A 184 -29.81 -41.73 -36.27
N ALA A 185 -29.51 -41.62 -34.97
CA ALA A 185 -29.18 -42.69 -34.00
C ALA A 185 -27.73 -43.23 -34.11
N LYS A 186 -26.93 -42.96 -33.06
CA LYS A 186 -25.90 -43.88 -32.54
C LYS A 186 -25.53 -43.54 -31.10
N ALA A 187 -25.94 -44.41 -30.17
CA ALA A 187 -25.29 -44.70 -28.89
C ALA A 187 -24.46 -46.00 -29.07
N PRO A 188 -23.56 -46.47 -28.17
CA PRO A 188 -23.59 -46.26 -26.72
C PRO A 188 -22.25 -46.15 -25.95
N ALA A 189 -22.42 -45.88 -24.64
CA ALA A 189 -21.66 -46.39 -23.49
C ALA A 189 -20.16 -46.04 -23.29
N ALA A 190 -19.87 -45.28 -22.23
CA ALA A 190 -19.35 -45.80 -20.94
C ALA A 190 -18.85 -44.65 -20.02
N ALA A 191 -19.37 -44.62 -18.79
CA ALA A 191 -18.80 -43.91 -17.62
C ALA A 191 -17.63 -44.76 -17.03
N PRO A 192 -16.85 -44.36 -15.98
CA PRO A 192 -17.10 -43.29 -15.00
C PRO A 192 -15.87 -42.46 -14.52
N ALA A 193 -16.19 -41.41 -13.74
CA ALA A 193 -15.46 -40.78 -12.63
C ALA A 193 -13.91 -40.69 -12.63
N THR A 194 -13.38 -39.47 -12.43
CA THR A 194 -12.53 -39.14 -11.26
C THR A 194 -12.08 -37.68 -11.21
N THR A 195 -11.91 -37.23 -9.95
CA THR A 195 -11.03 -36.17 -9.45
C THR A 195 -11.40 -34.70 -9.69
N ALA A 196 -11.89 -34.12 -8.60
CA ALA A 196 -11.58 -32.77 -8.13
C ALA A 196 -10.29 -32.21 -8.74
N ALA A 197 -10.42 -31.15 -9.53
CA ALA A 197 -9.29 -30.35 -9.95
C ALA A 197 -8.75 -29.61 -8.72
N LYS A 198 -7.60 -30.10 -8.24
CA LYS A 198 -6.67 -29.37 -7.38
C LYS A 198 -6.55 -27.93 -7.87
N SER A 199 -6.71 -27.00 -6.93
CA SER A 199 -6.12 -25.67 -7.00
C SER A 199 -4.65 -25.80 -7.42
N SER A 200 -4.37 -25.54 -8.70
CA SER A 200 -3.02 -25.36 -9.20
C SER A 200 -2.57 -23.96 -8.80
N GLY A 201 -2.21 -23.83 -7.52
CA GLY A 201 -1.38 -22.74 -7.02
C GLY A 201 0.04 -22.95 -7.53
N GLY A 202 0.26 -22.68 -8.82
CA GLY A 202 1.62 -22.50 -9.33
C GLY A 202 2.12 -21.15 -8.84
N ASN A 203 3.10 -21.16 -7.94
CA ASN A 203 3.74 -19.93 -7.48
C ASN A 203 4.23 -19.16 -8.71
N PRO A 204 3.83 -17.89 -8.89
CA PRO A 204 4.13 -17.13 -10.11
C PRO A 204 5.64 -16.87 -10.32
N PHE A 205 6.48 -17.21 -9.33
CA PHE A 205 7.92 -17.01 -9.33
C PHE A 205 8.74 -18.23 -9.76
N ASP A 206 8.13 -19.41 -9.97
CA ASP A 206 8.89 -20.61 -10.37
C ASP A 206 9.44 -20.55 -11.80
N LYS A 207 8.95 -19.64 -12.65
CA LYS A 207 9.43 -19.45 -14.03
C LYS A 207 10.67 -18.54 -14.16
N LEU A 208 11.25 -18.10 -13.04
CA LEU A 208 12.38 -17.16 -12.99
C LEU A 208 13.71 -17.82 -12.62
N LYS A 209 13.81 -19.15 -12.67
CA LYS A 209 15.06 -19.91 -12.47
C LYS A 209 15.66 -20.35 -13.79
#